data_AF-F4MZ26-F1
#
_entry.id   AF-F4MZ26-F1
#
_cell.length_a   1.000
_cell.length_b   1.000
_cell.length_c   1.000
_cell.angle_alpha   90.00
_cell.angle_beta   90.00
_cell.angle_gamma   90.00
#
_symmetry.space_group_name_H-M   'P 1'
#
loop_
_entity.id
_entity.type
_entity.pdbx_description
1 polymer ?
#
loop_
_entity_poly.entity_id
_entity_poly.type
_entity_poly.pdbx_seq_one_letter_code
_entity_poly.pdbx_strand_id
1 'polypeptide(L)'
;MIELLLPGWLAGVLLATAAGPLGSFVVWRRMSYFGDTLAHASLLGVAFGLLLNVNPFYAVIVMTMLLALILVWLERRPQLAVDTLLGIMAHSALSLGLVVVSLMHNVRVDLMAYLFGDLLSVTLSDIWLIAAGVVVVLGILCWHGERCYQ
;
A
#
# COMPACT_ATOMS: atom_id res chain seq x y z
N MET A 1 -23.38 -19.01 3.41
CA MET A 1 -22.02 -19.07 4.01
C MET A 1 -20.93 -19.11 2.95
N ILE A 2 -20.98 -20.04 1.99
CA ILE A 2 -19.97 -20.14 0.91
C ILE A 2 -19.93 -18.87 0.02
N GLU A 3 -21.09 -18.32 -0.35
CA GLU A 3 -21.22 -17.07 -1.13
C GLU A 3 -20.53 -15.84 -0.48
N LEU A 4 -20.39 -15.83 0.86
CA LEU A 4 -19.75 -14.73 1.59
C LEU A 4 -18.24 -14.93 1.72
N LEU A 5 -17.80 -16.18 1.78
CA LEU A 5 -16.38 -16.56 1.98
C LEU A 5 -15.61 -16.65 0.65
N LEU A 6 -16.28 -17.07 -0.42
CA LEU A 6 -15.68 -17.32 -1.72
C LEU A 6 -15.06 -16.06 -2.37
N PRO A 7 -15.69 -14.87 -2.32
CA PRO A 7 -15.10 -13.63 -2.84
C PRO A 7 -13.82 -13.23 -2.09
N GLY A 8 -13.86 -13.26 -0.76
CA GLY A 8 -12.71 -12.91 0.08
C GLY A 8 -11.53 -13.87 -0.10
N TRP A 9 -11.81 -15.17 -0.24
CA TRP A 9 -10.76 -16.17 -0.49
C TRP A 9 -10.09 -15.98 -1.86
N LEU A 10 -10.88 -15.72 -2.91
CA LEU A 10 -10.36 -15.40 -4.25
C LEU A 10 -9.50 -14.12 -4.25
N ALA A 11 -9.97 -13.06 -3.59
CA ALA A 11 -9.22 -11.81 -3.45
C ALA A 11 -7.89 -12.05 -2.73
N GLY A 12 -7.89 -12.83 -1.65
CA GLY A 12 -6.68 -13.20 -0.91
C GLY A 12 -5.67 -14.00 -1.75
N VAL A 13 -6.13 -14.98 -2.52
CA VAL A 13 -5.26 -15.76 -3.44
C VAL A 13 -4.66 -14.85 -4.52
N LEU A 14 -5.48 -14.00 -5.14
CA LEU A 14 -5.00 -13.02 -6.14
C LEU A 14 -3.94 -12.08 -5.56
N LEU A 15 -4.20 -11.50 -4.39
CA LEU A 15 -3.25 -10.62 -3.71
C LEU A 15 -1.96 -11.36 -3.34
N ALA A 16 -2.03 -12.61 -2.86
CA ALA A 16 -0.85 -13.41 -2.53
C ALA A 16 0.02 -13.67 -3.77
N THR A 17 -0.59 -13.92 -4.94
CA THR A 17 0.16 -14.13 -6.18
C THR A 17 0.90 -12.88 -6.67
N ALA A 18 0.42 -11.67 -6.37
CA ALA A 18 1.15 -10.44 -6.67
C ALA A 18 2.19 -10.10 -5.59
N ALA A 19 1.83 -10.27 -4.31
CA ALA A 19 2.68 -9.90 -3.18
C ALA A 19 3.94 -10.79 -3.07
N GLY A 20 3.84 -12.08 -3.38
CA GLY A 20 4.98 -13.02 -3.36
C GLY A 20 6.17 -12.57 -4.23
N PRO A 21 6.00 -12.41 -5.56
CA PRO A 21 7.08 -12.01 -6.45
C PRO A 21 7.51 -10.54 -6.23
N LEU A 22 6.58 -9.63 -5.93
CA LEU A 22 6.93 -8.25 -5.54
C LEU A 22 7.86 -8.23 -4.32
N GLY A 23 7.52 -8.99 -3.27
CA GLY A 23 8.32 -9.06 -2.06
C GLY A 23 9.73 -9.62 -2.32
N SER A 24 9.83 -10.67 -3.12
CA SER A 24 11.13 -11.23 -3.53
C SER A 24 11.99 -10.20 -4.26
N PHE A 25 11.41 -9.44 -5.19
CA PHE A 25 12.10 -8.39 -5.93
C PHE A 25 12.58 -7.23 -5.03
N VAL A 26 11.72 -6.81 -4.09
CA VAL A 26 12.02 -5.73 -3.12
C VAL A 26 13.19 -6.14 -2.21
N VAL A 27 13.21 -7.38 -1.73
CA VAL A 27 14.31 -7.92 -0.92
C VAL A 27 15.61 -7.98 -1.73
N TRP A 28 15.55 -8.40 -2.99
CA TRP A 28 16.75 -8.50 -3.84
C TRP A 28 17.41 -7.13 -4.07
N ARG A 29 16.61 -6.06 -4.15
CA ARG A 29 17.10 -4.67 -4.24
C ARG A 29 17.59 -4.08 -2.92
N ARG A 30 17.66 -4.85 -1.83
CA ARG A 30 18.00 -4.38 -0.47
C ARG A 30 17.06 -3.27 0.04
N MET A 31 15.79 -3.28 -0.37
CA MET A 31 14.79 -2.31 0.10
C MET A 31 13.81 -2.96 1.09
N SER A 32 14.31 -3.63 2.14
CA SER A 32 13.45 -4.42 3.04
C SER A 32 12.38 -3.60 3.75
N TYR A 33 12.65 -2.31 3.99
CA TYR A 33 11.74 -1.39 4.69
C TYR A 33 10.70 -0.73 3.78
N PHE A 34 10.75 -0.94 2.46
CA PHE A 34 9.83 -0.30 1.50
C PHE A 34 8.37 -0.66 1.73
N GLY A 35 8.09 -1.94 2.00
CA GLY A 35 6.74 -2.40 2.31
C GLY A 35 6.18 -1.76 3.59
N ASP A 36 7.01 -1.64 4.62
CA ASP A 36 6.63 -1.01 5.89
C ASP A 36 6.36 0.50 5.72
N THR A 37 7.20 1.21 4.96
CA THR A 37 6.98 2.63 4.66
C THR A 37 5.67 2.85 3.90
N LEU A 38 5.35 1.99 2.92
CA LEU A 38 4.11 2.07 2.17
C LEU A 38 2.87 1.78 3.02
N ALA A 39 2.95 0.86 3.99
CA ALA A 39 1.85 0.59 4.92
C ALA A 39 1.54 1.80 5.81
N HIS A 40 2.56 2.49 6.31
CA HIS A 40 2.38 3.72 7.07
C HIS A 40 1.92 4.90 6.20
N ALA A 41 2.34 4.93 4.93
CA ALA A 41 1.85 5.91 3.96
C ALA A 41 0.37 5.74 3.64
N SER A 42 -0.13 4.49 3.54
CA SER A 42 -1.55 4.23 3.31
C SER A 42 -2.38 4.62 4.53
N LEU A 43 -1.91 4.38 5.75
CA LEU A 43 -2.53 4.87 6.99
C LEU A 43 -2.66 6.40 6.97
N LEU A 44 -1.57 7.11 6.67
CA LEU A 44 -1.59 8.57 6.53
C LEU A 44 -2.62 9.02 5.47
N GLY A 45 -2.69 8.30 4.35
CA GLY A 45 -3.67 8.53 3.29
C GLY A 45 -5.11 8.36 3.73
N VAL A 46 -5.43 7.30 4.47
CA VAL A 46 -6.77 7.10 5.07
C VAL A 46 -7.09 8.24 6.02
N ALA A 47 -6.16 8.61 6.90
CA ALA A 47 -6.36 9.70 7.86
C ALA A 47 -6.67 11.03 7.14
N PHE A 48 -5.94 11.36 6.09
CA PHE A 48 -6.21 12.54 5.27
C PHE A 48 -7.52 12.45 4.49
N GLY A 49 -7.85 11.29 3.91
CA GLY A 49 -9.11 11.08 3.20
C GLY A 49 -10.32 11.35 4.08
N LEU A 50 -10.27 10.83 5.31
CA LEU A 50 -11.31 11.04 6.31
C LEU A 50 -11.36 12.51 6.75
N LEU A 51 -10.21 13.16 6.99
CA LEU A 51 -10.14 14.57 7.38
C LEU A 51 -10.77 15.50 6.33
N LEU A 52 -10.49 15.27 5.05
CA LEU A 52 -11.03 16.07 3.95
C LEU A 52 -12.44 15.63 3.50
N ASN A 53 -13.02 14.61 4.12
CA ASN A 53 -14.29 14.01 3.71
C ASN A 53 -14.29 13.52 2.24
N VAL A 54 -13.12 13.09 1.75
CA VAL A 54 -12.92 12.53 0.41
C VAL A 54 -12.95 11.01 0.51
N ASN A 55 -13.35 10.33 -0.57
CA ASN A 55 -13.31 8.87 -0.62
C ASN A 55 -11.89 8.36 -0.27
N PRO A 56 -11.74 7.56 0.81
CA PRO A 56 -10.43 7.12 1.29
C PRO A 56 -9.63 6.34 0.27
N PHE A 57 -10.29 5.64 -0.67
CA PHE A 57 -9.62 4.92 -1.75
C PHE A 57 -8.71 5.84 -2.58
N TYR A 58 -9.22 7.00 -3.02
CA TYR A 58 -8.43 7.96 -3.78
C TYR A 58 -7.38 8.65 -2.92
N ALA A 59 -7.71 8.96 -1.66
CA ALA A 59 -6.77 9.60 -0.75
C ALA A 59 -5.54 8.71 -0.46
N VAL A 60 -5.76 7.40 -0.29
CA VAL A 60 -4.68 6.41 -0.12
C VAL A 60 -3.79 6.38 -1.35
N ILE A 61 -4.37 6.27 -2.56
CA ILE A 61 -3.60 6.24 -3.81
C ILE A 61 -2.76 7.51 -3.95
N VAL A 62 -3.36 8.68 -3.73
CA VAL A 62 -2.64 9.96 -3.86
C VAL A 62 -1.52 10.08 -2.83
N MET A 63 -1.78 9.78 -1.56
CA MET A 63 -0.75 9.93 -0.52
C MET A 63 0.36 8.90 -0.62
N THR A 64 0.05 7.64 -0.92
CA THR A 64 1.06 6.61 -1.16
C THR A 64 1.92 6.92 -2.39
N MET A 65 1.32 7.39 -3.48
CA MET A 65 2.04 7.85 -4.67
C MET A 65 2.95 9.04 -4.36
N LEU A 66 2.44 10.03 -3.62
CA LEU A 66 3.20 11.21 -3.21
C LEU A 66 4.39 10.82 -2.34
N LEU A 67 4.19 9.94 -1.35
CA LEU A 67 5.27 9.49 -0.47
C LEU A 67 6.30 8.65 -1.23
N ALA A 68 5.86 7.78 -2.15
CA ALA A 68 6.75 7.02 -3.03
C ALA A 68 7.59 7.94 -3.94
N LEU A 69 7.00 9.00 -4.51
CA LEU A 69 7.70 10.01 -5.30
C LEU A 69 8.74 10.78 -4.48
N ILE A 70 8.39 11.19 -3.26
CA ILE A 70 9.33 11.83 -2.33
C ILE A 70 10.49 10.89 -2.04
N LEU A 71 10.21 9.61 -1.76
CA LEU A 71 11.22 8.61 -1.47
C LEU A 71 12.18 8.45 -2.66
N VAL A 72 11.66 8.26 -3.88
CA VAL A 72 12.49 8.11 -5.09
C VAL A 72 13.32 9.37 -5.36
N TRP A 73 12.76 10.56 -5.11
CA TRP A 73 13.51 11.81 -5.26
C TRP A 73 14.63 11.94 -4.24
N LEU A 74 14.40 11.49 -3.00
CA LEU A 74 15.36 11.53 -1.92
C LEU A 74 16.45 10.46 -2.09
N GLU A 75 16.09 9.29 -2.63
CA GLU A 75 17.01 8.20 -2.96
C GLU A 75 18.04 8.61 -4.03
N ARG A 76 17.68 9.51 -4.94
CA ARG A 76 18.61 10.09 -5.93
C ARG A 76 19.70 10.96 -5.31
N ARG A 77 19.61 11.30 -4.02
CA ARG A 77 20.63 12.07 -3.31
C ARG A 77 21.60 11.11 -2.62
N PRO A 78 22.89 11.09 -2.99
CA PRO A 78 23.86 10.06 -2.57
C PRO A 78 24.34 10.18 -1.11
N GLN A 79 23.68 10.97 -0.26
CA GLN A 79 24.20 11.33 1.06
C GLN A 79 23.76 10.38 2.18
N LEU A 80 22.72 9.56 1.98
CA LEU A 80 22.09 8.74 3.02
C LEU A 80 21.82 7.32 2.51
N ALA A 81 21.91 6.32 3.40
CA ALA A 81 21.52 4.96 3.09
C ALA A 81 20.01 4.89 2.83
N VAL A 82 19.60 4.15 1.81
CA VAL A 82 18.17 4.00 1.44
C VAL A 82 17.35 3.44 2.61
N ASP A 83 17.94 2.54 3.40
CA ASP A 83 17.32 1.96 4.59
C ASP A 83 17.01 2.99 5.68
N THR A 84 17.89 3.98 5.89
CA THR A 84 17.64 5.02 6.90
C THR A 84 16.59 6.01 6.43
N LEU A 85 16.58 6.35 5.14
CA LEU A 85 15.53 7.18 4.53
C LEU A 85 14.16 6.52 4.66
N LEU A 86 14.05 5.24 4.30
CA LEU A 86 12.82 4.45 4.44
C LEU A 86 12.31 4.45 5.90
N GLY A 87 13.19 4.20 6.87
CA GLY A 87 12.84 4.20 8.29
C GLY A 87 12.31 5.56 8.77
N ILE A 88 12.96 6.66 8.41
CA ILE A 88 12.54 8.03 8.78
C ILE A 88 11.19 8.37 8.13
N MET A 89 11.02 8.01 6.86
CA MET A 89 9.77 8.23 6.13
C MET A 89 8.60 7.46 6.74
N ALA A 90 8.81 6.21 7.17
CA ALA A 90 7.77 5.40 7.80
C ALA A 90 7.28 6.02 9.12
N HIS A 91 8.21 6.39 10.01
CA HIS A 91 7.87 6.97 11.32
C HIS A 91 7.28 8.37 11.20
N SER A 92 7.77 9.18 10.26
CA SER A 92 7.18 10.51 9.99
C SER A 92 5.77 10.39 9.42
N ALA A 93 5.52 9.47 8.49
CA ALA A 93 4.17 9.21 7.98
C ALA A 93 3.22 8.74 9.09
N LEU A 94 3.66 7.81 9.95
CA LEU A 94 2.89 7.33 11.09
C LEU A 94 2.56 8.47 12.07
N SER A 95 3.58 9.27 12.45
CA SER A 95 3.39 10.40 13.37
C SER A 95 2.43 11.44 12.82
N LEU A 96 2.58 11.82 11.55
CA LEU A 96 1.67 12.74 10.88
C LEU A 96 0.25 12.17 10.79
N GLY A 97 0.12 10.88 10.46
CA GLY A 97 -1.18 10.20 10.40
C GLY A 97 -1.88 10.22 11.75
N LEU A 98 -1.15 9.93 12.83
CA LEU A 98 -1.69 9.94 14.19
C LEU A 98 -2.10 11.36 14.63
N VAL A 99 -1.33 12.39 14.28
CA VAL A 99 -1.70 13.79 14.53
C VAL A 99 -3.00 14.14 13.82
N VAL A 100 -3.13 13.76 12.54
CA VAL A 100 -4.37 13.98 11.77
C VAL A 100 -5.56 13.28 12.42
N VAL A 101 -5.40 12.02 12.83
CA VAL A 101 -6.46 11.27 13.53
C VAL A 101 -6.83 11.93 14.86
N SER A 102 -5.84 12.42 15.63
CA SER A 102 -6.07 13.08 16.92
C SER A 102 -6.91 14.36 16.79
N LEU A 103 -6.83 15.07 15.66
CA LEU A 103 -7.67 16.24 15.37
C LEU A 103 -9.15 15.84 15.12
N MET A 104 -9.42 14.59 14.80
CA MET A 104 -10.76 14.07 14.49
C MET A 104 -11.45 13.54 15.75
N HIS A 105 -11.85 14.43 16.65
CA HIS A 105 -12.45 14.08 17.95
C HIS A 105 -13.85 13.43 17.86
N ASN A 106 -14.54 13.56 16.71
CA ASN A 106 -15.97 13.25 16.58
C ASN A 106 -16.29 12.09 15.61
N VAL A 107 -15.27 11.42 15.07
CA VAL A 107 -15.47 10.26 14.20
C VAL A 107 -14.85 9.06 14.89
N ARG A 108 -15.69 8.14 15.38
CA ARG A 108 -15.28 6.78 15.77
C ARG A 108 -14.92 6.01 14.50
N VAL A 109 -13.82 6.40 13.87
CA VAL A 109 -13.26 5.64 12.76
C VAL A 109 -12.68 4.38 13.37
N ASP A 110 -13.24 3.24 13.02
CA ASP A 110 -12.57 1.98 13.28
C ASP A 110 -11.38 1.87 12.31
N LEU A 111 -10.27 2.47 12.74
CA LEU A 111 -9.02 2.48 11.96
C LEU A 111 -8.58 1.04 11.68
N MET A 112 -8.87 0.10 12.57
CA MET A 112 -8.57 -1.32 12.39
C MET A 112 -9.41 -1.91 11.26
N ALA A 113 -10.72 -1.59 11.19
CA ALA A 113 -11.56 -2.03 10.08
C ALA A 113 -11.09 -1.48 8.71
N TYR A 114 -10.50 -0.27 8.69
CA TYR A 114 -9.94 0.30 7.46
C TYR A 114 -8.53 -0.21 7.12
N LEU A 115 -7.68 -0.47 8.12
CA LEU A 115 -6.29 -0.95 7.91
C LEU A 115 -6.23 -2.42 7.54
N PHE A 116 -7.05 -3.24 8.20
CA PHE A 116 -7.12 -4.67 7.94
C PHE A 116 -8.13 -4.99 6.83
N GLY A 117 -9.04 -4.05 6.56
CA GLY A 117 -10.15 -4.24 5.63
C GLY A 117 -11.16 -5.25 6.15
N ASP A 118 -12.37 -5.22 5.59
CA ASP A 118 -13.32 -6.31 5.76
C ASP A 118 -13.28 -7.21 4.52
N LEU A 119 -12.54 -8.32 4.64
CA LEU A 119 -12.42 -9.29 3.56
C LEU A 119 -13.77 -9.96 3.21
N LEU A 120 -14.73 -9.96 4.13
CA LEU A 120 -16.08 -10.48 3.90
C LEU A 120 -16.97 -9.48 3.14
N SER A 121 -16.59 -8.20 3.10
CA SER A 121 -17.35 -7.14 2.40
C SER A 121 -16.92 -6.95 0.93
N VAL A 122 -15.97 -7.76 0.46
CA VAL A 122 -15.45 -7.68 -0.92
C VAL A 122 -16.55 -7.98 -1.93
N THR A 123 -16.80 -7.05 -2.85
CA THR A 123 -17.77 -7.23 -3.92
C THR A 123 -17.13 -7.82 -5.19
N LEU A 124 -17.96 -8.37 -6.08
CA LEU A 124 -17.49 -8.91 -7.38
C LEU A 124 -16.79 -7.83 -8.24
N SER A 125 -17.20 -6.57 -8.12
CA SER A 125 -16.53 -5.44 -8.77
C SER A 125 -15.11 -5.22 -8.26
N ASP A 126 -14.89 -5.36 -6.95
CA ASP A 126 -13.57 -5.18 -6.34
C ASP A 126 -12.62 -6.30 -6.79
N ILE A 127 -13.12 -7.52 -6.96
CA ILE A 127 -12.34 -8.65 -7.47
C ILE A 127 -11.81 -8.36 -8.88
N TRP A 128 -12.63 -7.81 -9.77
CA TRP A 128 -12.18 -7.43 -11.11
C TRP A 128 -11.08 -6.36 -11.06
N LEU A 129 -11.21 -5.39 -10.15
CA LEU A 129 -10.22 -4.33 -9.96
C LEU A 129 -8.90 -4.90 -9.42
N ILE A 130 -8.97 -5.79 -8.43
CA ILE A 130 -7.82 -6.51 -7.87
C ILE A 130 -7.15 -7.38 -8.94
N ALA A 131 -7.92 -8.16 -9.68
CA ALA A 131 -7.41 -9.03 -10.73
C ALA A 131 -6.70 -8.22 -11.84
N ALA A 132 -7.28 -7.10 -12.27
CA ALA A 132 -6.63 -6.19 -13.22
C ALA A 132 -5.30 -5.66 -12.66
N GLY A 133 -5.27 -5.23 -11.39
CA GLY A 133 -4.05 -4.78 -10.72
C GLY A 133 -2.98 -5.87 -10.65
N VAL A 134 -3.35 -7.10 -10.30
CA VAL A 134 -2.45 -8.26 -10.24
C VAL A 134 -1.86 -8.57 -11.61
N VAL A 135 -2.68 -8.57 -12.66
CA VAL A 135 -2.21 -8.80 -14.05
C VAL A 135 -1.22 -7.72 -14.48
N VAL A 136 -1.49 -6.45 -14.15
CA VAL A 136 -0.58 -5.34 -14.47
C VAL A 136 0.75 -5.51 -13.72
N VAL A 137 0.72 -5.80 -12.42
CA VAL A 137 1.92 -6.01 -11.60
C VAL A 137 2.75 -7.17 -12.13
N LEU A 138 2.13 -8.33 -12.36
CA LEU A 138 2.82 -9.51 -12.88
C LEU A 138 3.35 -9.28 -14.29
N GLY A 139 2.61 -8.56 -15.14
CA GLY A 139 3.06 -8.18 -16.48
C GLY A 139 4.30 -7.30 -16.45
N ILE A 140 4.33 -6.29 -15.56
CA ILE A 140 5.50 -5.41 -15.37
C ILE A 140 6.69 -6.21 -14.83
N LEU A 141 6.47 -7.09 -13.84
CA LEU A 141 7.53 -7.93 -13.28
C LEU A 141 8.10 -8.89 -14.31
N CYS A 142 7.25 -9.53 -15.12
CA CYS A 142 7.69 -10.42 -16.19
C CYS A 142 8.52 -9.65 -17.21
N TRP A 143 8.06 -8.47 -17.63
CA TRP A 143 8.78 -7.61 -18.56
C TRP A 143 10.16 -7.18 -18.04
N HIS A 144 10.26 -6.82 -16.75
CA HIS A 144 11.53 -6.50 -16.12
C HIS A 144 12.44 -7.73 -15.93
N GLY A 145 11.86 -8.89 -15.65
CA GLY A 145 12.60 -10.16 -15.52
C GLY A 145 13.24 -10.59 -16.84
N GLU A 146 12.51 -10.48 -17.95
CA GLU A 146 13.02 -10.79 -19.30
C GLU A 146 14.20 -9.88 -19.69
N ARG A 147 14.18 -8.62 -19.26
CA ARG A 147 15.27 -7.66 -19.50
C ARG A 147 16.53 -7.94 -18.69
N CYS A 148 16.44 -8.74 -17.63
CA CYS A 148 17.56 -9.08 -16.75
C CYS A 148 18.20 -10.44 -17.09
N TYR A 149 17.56 -11.25 -17.94
CA TYR A 149 18.07 -12.54 -18.43
C TYR A 149 18.85 -12.42 -19.76
N GLN A 150 18.62 -11.35 -20.52
CA GLN A 150 19.47 -10.96 -21.67
C GLN A 150 20.65 -10.11 -21.22
#